data_AF-A0A9L0R9P5-F1
#
_entry.id   AF-A0A9L0R9P5-F1
#
_cell.length_a   1.000
_cell.length_b   1.000
_cell.length_c   1.000
_cell.angle_alpha   90.00
_cell.angle_beta   90.00
_cell.angle_gamma   90.00
#
_symmetry.space_group_name_H-M   'P 1'
#
loop_
_entity.id
_entity.type
_entity.pdbx_description
1 polymer ?
#
loop_
_entity_poly.entity_id
_entity_poly.type
_entity_poly.pdbx_seq_one_letter_code
_entity_poly.pdbx_strand_id
1 'polypeptide(L)'
;MQMKNSLEGLNSRVDGTEEWTSELEESLEEITQTEQIKQKRIRQNDNRLKELWDNIKHTNIHTIGVPEGEERDKWAENLFEETTVKNFPNLRKETDIQVQEVHRAPNKMNTKRPTPRHVIIKMFKIKDKGRVLKAAREKQQVTYKGKLIRLSADFSAETLQARREWHI
;
A
#
# COMPACT_ATOMS: atom_id res chain seq x y z
N MET A 1 52.10 26.08 -49.46
CA MET A 1 52.47 25.16 -48.37
C MET A 1 51.55 25.33 -47.15
N GLN A 2 51.33 26.54 -46.64
CA GLN A 2 50.45 26.80 -45.48
C GLN A 2 49.03 26.23 -45.60
N MET A 3 48.33 26.42 -46.74
CA MET A 3 46.96 25.92 -46.91
C MET A 3 46.84 24.39 -46.82
N LYS A 4 47.86 23.64 -47.28
CA LYS A 4 47.86 22.17 -47.20
C LYS A 4 47.99 21.69 -45.75
N ASN A 5 48.91 22.29 -44.99
CA ASN A 5 49.10 21.95 -43.58
C ASN A 5 47.87 22.31 -42.72
N SER A 6 47.19 23.42 -43.03
CA SER A 6 45.93 23.78 -42.36
C SER A 6 44.79 22.82 -42.70
N LEU A 7 44.72 22.32 -43.93
CA LEU A 7 43.74 21.30 -44.33
C LEU A 7 44.02 19.94 -43.65
N GLU A 8 45.27 19.51 -43.60
CA GLU A 8 45.66 18.29 -42.88
C GLU A 8 45.33 18.37 -41.39
N GLY A 9 45.61 19.52 -40.75
CA GLY A 9 45.24 19.74 -39.34
C GLY A 9 43.74 19.84 -39.08
N LEU A 10 42.94 20.24 -40.08
CA LEU A 10 41.48 20.21 -40.00
C LEU A 10 40.96 18.78 -40.16
N ASN A 11 41.48 18.00 -41.10
CA ASN A 11 41.11 16.60 -41.28
C ASN A 11 41.39 15.79 -40.01
N SER A 12 42.59 15.92 -39.42
CA SER A 12 42.90 15.22 -38.17
C SER A 12 41.97 15.58 -37.01
N ARG A 13 41.44 16.82 -37.00
CA ARG A 13 40.45 17.25 -35.98
C ARG A 13 39.06 16.67 -36.28
N VAL A 14 38.66 16.62 -37.54
CA VAL A 14 37.39 16.00 -37.97
C VAL A 14 37.40 14.52 -37.63
N ASP A 15 38.45 13.80 -38.02
CA ASP A 15 38.61 12.38 -37.72
C ASP A 15 38.54 12.11 -36.21
N GLY A 16 39.23 12.93 -35.40
CA GLY A 16 39.17 12.83 -33.94
C GLY A 16 37.79 13.14 -33.36
N THR A 17 37.02 14.05 -33.97
CA THR A 17 35.62 14.31 -33.54
C THR A 17 34.66 13.20 -33.94
N GLU A 18 34.88 12.54 -35.08
CA GLU A 18 34.05 11.41 -35.54
C GLU A 18 34.27 10.18 -34.65
N GLU A 19 35.52 9.91 -34.28
CA GLU A 19 35.88 8.84 -33.33
C GLU A 19 35.24 9.09 -31.97
N TRP A 20 35.42 10.29 -31.39
CA TRP A 20 34.80 10.64 -30.12
C TRP A 20 33.26 10.61 -30.16
N THR A 21 32.64 10.98 -31.27
CA THR A 21 31.18 10.88 -31.45
C THR A 21 30.73 9.43 -31.43
N SER A 22 31.48 8.54 -32.08
CA SER A 22 31.18 7.10 -32.09
C SER A 22 31.31 6.48 -30.70
N GLU A 23 32.34 6.84 -29.94
CA GLU A 23 32.51 6.42 -28.53
C GLU A 23 31.36 6.91 -27.63
N LEU A 24 30.91 8.15 -27.82
CA LEU A 24 29.77 8.69 -27.08
C LEU A 24 28.45 7.99 -27.43
N GLU A 25 28.22 7.67 -28.70
CA GLU A 25 27.03 6.95 -29.15
C GLU A 25 26.96 5.56 -28.56
N GLU A 26 28.09 4.82 -28.55
CA GLU A 26 28.19 3.51 -27.92
C GLU A 26 27.90 3.60 -26.41
N SER A 27 28.51 4.56 -25.71
CA SER A 27 28.28 4.76 -24.28
C SER A 27 26.82 5.13 -23.96
N LEU A 28 26.17 5.94 -24.80
CA LEU A 28 24.76 6.30 -24.62
C LEU A 28 23.82 5.09 -24.77
N GLU A 29 24.12 4.20 -25.72
CA GLU A 29 23.37 2.96 -25.91
C GLU A 29 23.52 2.04 -24.69
N GLU A 30 24.73 1.87 -24.16
CA GLU A 30 24.99 1.12 -22.93
C GLU A 30 24.23 1.69 -21.72
N ILE A 31 24.22 3.02 -21.56
CA ILE A 31 23.46 3.71 -20.51
C ILE A 31 21.97 3.45 -20.67
N THR A 32 21.44 3.55 -21.89
CA THR A 32 20.02 3.33 -22.17
C THR A 32 19.60 1.91 -21.85
N GLN A 33 20.38 0.92 -22.28
CA GLN A 33 20.13 -0.50 -21.96
C GLN A 33 20.18 -0.75 -20.45
N THR A 34 21.19 -0.19 -19.77
CA THR A 34 21.34 -0.31 -18.32
C THR A 34 20.14 0.29 -17.58
N GLU A 35 19.65 1.45 -18.02
CA GLU A 35 18.50 2.11 -17.43
C GLU A 35 17.21 1.31 -17.65
N GLN A 36 16.99 0.75 -18.84
CA GLN A 36 15.86 -0.15 -19.10
C GLN A 36 15.89 -1.38 -18.19
N ILE A 37 17.07 -1.97 -17.96
CA ILE A 37 17.24 -3.11 -17.04
C ILE A 37 16.92 -2.68 -15.60
N LYS A 38 17.43 -1.53 -15.15
CA LYS A 38 17.13 -0.99 -13.80
C LYS A 38 15.63 -0.73 -13.63
N GLN A 39 14.97 -0.13 -14.60
CA GLN A 39 13.53 0.12 -14.56
C GLN A 39 12.73 -1.17 -14.47
N LYS A 40 13.08 -2.20 -15.25
CA LYS A 40 12.45 -3.53 -15.14
C LYS A 40 12.60 -4.11 -13.73
N ARG A 41 13.78 -4.00 -13.13
CA ARG A 41 14.02 -4.46 -11.75
C ARG A 41 13.21 -3.68 -10.72
N ILE A 42 13.13 -2.36 -10.84
CA ILE A 42 12.31 -1.51 -9.95
C ILE A 42 10.84 -1.93 -10.03
N ARG A 43 10.28 -2.05 -11.23
CA ARG A 43 8.88 -2.50 -11.42
C ARG A 43 8.62 -3.87 -10.81
N GLN A 44 9.56 -4.81 -10.97
CA GLN A 44 9.44 -6.14 -10.34
C GLN A 44 9.49 -6.05 -8.81
N ASN A 45 10.36 -5.21 -8.25
CA ASN A 45 10.46 -5.00 -6.82
C ASN A 45 9.19 -4.34 -6.25
N ASP A 46 8.62 -3.36 -6.94
CA ASP A 46 7.38 -2.69 -6.53
C ASP A 46 6.21 -3.68 -6.50
N ASN A 47 6.07 -4.53 -7.52
CA ASN A 47 5.06 -5.60 -7.54
C ASN A 47 5.24 -6.58 -6.38
N ARG A 48 6.49 -6.98 -6.08
CA ARG A 48 6.79 -7.87 -4.95
C ARG A 48 6.45 -7.21 -3.62
N LEU A 49 6.78 -5.92 -3.45
CA LEU A 49 6.44 -5.16 -2.26
C LEU A 49 4.93 -5.06 -2.06
N LYS A 50 4.18 -4.80 -3.13
CA LYS A 50 2.71 -4.81 -3.12
C LYS A 50 2.15 -6.14 -2.62
N GLU A 51 2.61 -7.26 -3.19
CA GLU A 51 2.18 -8.61 -2.78
C GLU A 51 2.52 -8.90 -1.31
N LEU A 52 3.72 -8.55 -0.87
CA LEU A 52 4.14 -8.71 0.53
C LEU A 52 3.26 -7.88 1.48
N TRP A 53 2.95 -6.64 1.12
CA TRP A 53 2.08 -5.79 1.92
C TRP A 53 0.64 -6.32 1.98
N ASP A 54 0.09 -6.76 0.86
CA ASP A 54 -1.24 -7.37 0.82
C ASP A 54 -1.25 -8.68 1.64
N ASN A 55 -0.18 -9.47 1.59
CA ASN A 55 -0.01 -10.66 2.43
C ASN A 55 0.13 -10.31 3.92
N ILE A 56 0.77 -9.21 4.30
CA ILE A 56 0.81 -8.79 5.72
C ILE A 56 -0.57 -8.34 6.18
N LYS A 57 -1.32 -7.65 5.31
CA LYS A 57 -2.63 -7.06 5.60
C LYS A 57 -3.81 -8.00 5.35
N HIS A 58 -3.57 -9.19 4.80
CA HIS A 58 -4.64 -10.08 4.34
C HIS A 58 -5.61 -10.49 5.46
N THR A 59 -5.19 -10.52 6.73
CA THR A 59 -6.04 -10.77 7.91
C THR A 59 -6.52 -9.52 8.64
N ASN A 60 -6.13 -8.33 8.19
CA ASN A 60 -6.50 -7.07 8.83
C ASN A 60 -7.89 -6.58 8.39
N ILE A 61 -8.67 -6.11 9.35
CA ILE A 61 -9.89 -5.33 9.17
C ILE A 61 -9.60 -3.88 9.55
N HIS A 62 -9.98 -2.97 8.66
CA HIS A 62 -9.83 -1.53 8.81
C HIS A 62 -11.14 -0.91 9.27
N THR A 63 -11.12 -0.30 10.46
CA THR A 63 -12.30 0.29 11.12
C THR A 63 -12.20 1.80 11.21
N ILE A 64 -13.27 2.49 10.84
CA ILE A 64 -13.36 3.96 10.79
C ILE A 64 -14.53 4.43 11.65
N GLY A 65 -14.33 5.52 12.39
CA GLY A 65 -15.38 6.18 13.19
C GLY A 65 -15.37 5.84 14.68
N VAL A 66 -14.41 5.03 15.15
CA VAL A 66 -14.26 4.72 16.59
C VAL A 66 -13.71 5.94 17.33
N PRO A 67 -14.37 6.46 18.38
CA PRO A 67 -13.89 7.62 19.14
C PRO A 67 -12.52 7.41 19.79
N GLU A 68 -11.69 8.45 19.88
CA GLU A 68 -10.38 8.42 20.56
C GLU A 68 -10.53 8.50 22.10
N GLY A 69 -9.52 8.06 22.83
CA GLY A 69 -9.45 8.21 24.30
C GLY A 69 -10.10 7.06 25.08
N GLU A 70 -10.55 6.02 24.36
CA GLU A 70 -11.17 4.83 24.93
C GLU A 70 -10.19 3.65 25.06
N GLU A 71 -8.94 3.82 24.62
CA GLU A 71 -7.87 2.81 24.60
C GLU A 71 -7.33 2.50 26.01
N ARG A 72 -8.21 1.98 26.88
CA ARG A 72 -7.90 1.49 28.23
C ARG A 72 -7.92 -0.04 28.25
N ASP A 73 -7.78 -0.63 29.44
CA ASP A 73 -7.81 -2.08 29.64
C ASP A 73 -9.00 -2.73 28.92
N LYS A 74 -8.71 -3.79 28.16
CA LYS A 74 -9.68 -4.56 27.35
C LYS A 74 -10.43 -3.78 26.26
N TRP A 75 -10.00 -2.57 25.90
CA TRP A 75 -10.60 -1.82 24.79
C TRP A 75 -10.67 -2.63 23.49
N ALA A 76 -9.61 -3.38 23.18
CA ALA A 76 -9.54 -4.25 22.01
C ALA A 76 -10.65 -5.31 21.99
N GLU A 77 -10.80 -6.03 23.11
CA GLU A 77 -11.81 -7.08 23.31
C GLU A 77 -13.21 -6.48 23.25
N ASN A 78 -13.44 -5.38 23.96
CA ASN A 78 -14.73 -4.68 23.99
C ASN A 78 -15.12 -4.14 22.62
N LEU A 79 -14.18 -3.56 21.87
CA LEU A 79 -14.42 -3.10 20.51
C LEU A 79 -14.85 -4.26 19.63
N PHE A 80 -14.10 -5.37 19.66
CA PHE A 80 -14.43 -6.52 18.82
C PHE A 80 -15.77 -7.14 19.21
N GLU A 81 -16.04 -7.33 20.51
CA GLU A 81 -17.28 -7.92 20.99
C GLU A 81 -18.49 -7.03 20.67
N GLU A 82 -18.43 -5.72 20.94
CA GLU A 82 -19.51 -4.80 20.58
C GLU A 82 -19.73 -4.71 19.07
N THR A 83 -18.66 -4.61 18.29
CA THR A 83 -18.79 -4.49 16.83
C THR A 83 -19.21 -5.80 16.18
N THR A 84 -18.92 -6.95 16.78
CA THR A 84 -19.24 -8.26 16.20
C THR A 84 -20.48 -8.88 16.81
N VAL A 85 -20.52 -9.10 18.12
CA VAL A 85 -21.63 -9.80 18.80
C VAL A 85 -22.92 -9.00 18.76
N LYS A 86 -22.85 -7.70 19.09
CA LYS A 86 -24.05 -6.85 19.10
C LYS A 86 -24.58 -6.60 17.70
N ASN A 87 -23.69 -6.52 16.70
CA ASN A 87 -24.11 -6.22 15.35
C ASN A 87 -24.48 -7.45 14.53
N PHE A 88 -23.79 -8.58 14.73
CA PHE A 88 -23.89 -9.78 13.93
C PHE A 88 -24.21 -10.98 14.84
N PRO A 89 -25.45 -11.13 15.32
CA PRO A 89 -25.83 -12.21 16.23
C PRO A 89 -25.57 -13.61 15.65
N ASN A 90 -25.54 -13.74 14.32
CA ASN A 90 -25.20 -15.00 13.64
C ASN A 90 -23.74 -15.42 13.88
N LEU A 91 -22.81 -14.47 13.96
CA LEU A 91 -21.39 -14.76 14.21
C LEU A 91 -21.14 -15.19 15.66
N ARG A 92 -22.01 -14.81 16.60
CA ARG A 92 -21.93 -15.24 18.01
C ARG A 92 -22.07 -16.76 18.18
N LYS A 93 -22.86 -17.40 17.30
CA LYS A 93 -23.07 -18.86 17.34
C LYS A 93 -21.83 -19.63 16.91
N GLU A 94 -20.94 -18.98 16.17
CA GLU A 94 -19.70 -19.54 15.66
C GLU A 94 -18.57 -19.09 16.60
N THR A 95 -18.39 -19.83 17.70
CA THR A 95 -17.51 -19.49 18.85
C THR A 95 -16.01 -19.55 18.57
N ASP A 96 -15.59 -19.57 17.30
CA ASP A 96 -14.20 -19.81 16.89
C ASP A 96 -13.47 -18.56 16.34
N ILE A 97 -14.16 -17.41 16.27
CA ILE A 97 -13.55 -16.19 15.78
C ILE A 97 -12.59 -15.62 16.83
N GLN A 98 -11.31 -15.52 16.46
CA GLN A 98 -10.26 -15.01 17.33
C GLN A 98 -9.57 -13.79 16.73
N VAL A 99 -9.34 -12.79 17.57
CA VAL A 99 -8.57 -11.59 17.25
C VAL A 99 -7.15 -11.74 17.79
N GLN A 100 -6.17 -11.44 16.95
CA GLN A 100 -4.76 -11.45 17.32
C GLN A 100 -4.35 -10.14 17.98
N GLU A 101 -4.75 -9.01 17.39
CA GLU A 101 -4.31 -7.71 17.84
C GLU A 101 -5.32 -6.63 17.42
N VAL A 102 -5.44 -5.58 18.23
CA VAL A 102 -6.18 -4.38 17.87
C VAL A 102 -5.36 -3.16 18.24
N HIS A 103 -5.13 -2.25 17.28
CA HIS A 103 -4.40 -1.02 17.54
C HIS A 103 -4.86 0.14 16.66
N ARG A 104 -4.50 1.36 17.04
CA ARG A 104 -4.74 2.57 16.25
C ARG A 104 -3.64 2.78 15.22
N ALA A 105 -4.03 3.19 14.02
CA ALA A 105 -3.12 3.57 12.96
C ALA A 105 -3.41 5.02 12.49
N PRO A 106 -2.41 5.91 12.48
CA PRO A 106 -1.02 5.75 12.97
C PRO A 106 -0.94 5.70 14.51
N ASN A 107 0.14 5.12 15.06
CA ASN A 107 0.29 4.97 16.52
C ASN A 107 0.34 6.33 17.26
N LYS A 108 0.90 7.36 16.63
CA LYS A 108 0.91 8.73 17.18
C LYS A 108 -0.37 9.48 16.81
N MET A 109 -1.02 10.07 17.81
CA MET A 109 -2.14 10.98 17.61
C MET A 109 -1.65 12.32 17.05
N ASN A 110 -2.32 12.83 16.02
CA ASN A 110 -2.07 14.18 15.49
C ASN A 110 -3.25 15.08 15.86
N THR A 111 -3.04 16.00 16.80
CA THR A 111 -4.07 16.92 17.32
C THR A 111 -4.63 17.88 16.26
N LYS A 112 -3.94 18.07 15.13
CA LYS A 112 -4.43 18.89 14.01
C LYS A 112 -5.48 18.18 13.15
N ARG A 113 -5.63 16.86 13.27
CA ARG A 113 -6.63 16.09 12.52
C ARG A 113 -7.93 16.01 13.33
N PRO A 114 -9.06 16.52 12.80
CA PRO A 114 -10.33 16.49 13.53
C PRO A 114 -10.99 15.10 13.54
N THR A 115 -10.58 14.21 12.63
CA THR A 115 -11.12 12.84 12.53
C THR A 115 -10.40 11.87 13.45
N PRO A 116 -11.10 10.95 14.12
CA PRO A 116 -10.47 9.86 14.85
C PRO A 116 -9.55 9.01 13.95
N ARG A 117 -8.46 8.50 14.51
CA ARG A 117 -7.59 7.56 13.81
C ARG A 117 -8.33 6.27 13.50
N HIS A 118 -7.88 5.59 12.46
CA HIS A 118 -8.43 4.30 12.10
C HIS A 118 -7.96 3.24 13.10
N VAL A 119 -8.77 2.20 13.30
CA VAL A 119 -8.40 1.02 14.09
C VAL A 119 -8.14 -0.14 13.14
N ILE A 120 -7.02 -0.81 13.33
CA ILE A 120 -6.69 -2.06 12.67
C ILE A 120 -6.99 -3.21 13.62
N ILE A 121 -7.83 -4.14 13.17
CA ILE A 121 -8.12 -5.38 13.88
C ILE A 121 -7.48 -6.51 13.08
N LYS A 122 -6.47 -7.16 13.64
CA LYS A 122 -5.79 -8.29 13.03
C LYS A 122 -6.46 -9.58 13.45
N MET A 123 -7.00 -10.33 12.49
CA MET A 123 -7.64 -11.62 12.74
C MET A 123 -6.60 -12.75 12.73
N PHE A 124 -6.82 -13.81 13.51
CA PHE A 124 -5.98 -15.01 13.43
C PHE A 124 -6.16 -15.76 12.11
N LYS A 125 -7.38 -15.79 11.57
CA LYS A 125 -7.72 -16.51 10.34
C LYS A 125 -8.30 -15.57 9.30
N ILE A 126 -7.88 -15.73 8.04
CA ILE A 126 -8.47 -14.98 6.91
C ILE A 126 -9.95 -15.32 6.69
N LYS A 127 -10.37 -16.55 6.99
CA LYS A 127 -11.78 -16.98 6.90
C LYS A 127 -12.67 -16.13 7.81
N ASP A 128 -12.20 -15.85 9.04
CA ASP A 128 -12.95 -15.07 10.01
C ASP A 128 -13.07 -13.61 9.59
N LYS A 129 -11.99 -13.01 9.06
CA LYS A 129 -12.06 -11.69 8.41
C LYS A 129 -13.14 -11.66 7.34
N GLY A 130 -13.17 -12.66 6.46
CA GLY A 130 -14.14 -12.77 5.37
C GLY A 130 -15.58 -12.79 5.89
N ARG A 131 -15.84 -13.58 6.94
CA ARG A 131 -17.16 -13.69 7.60
C ARG A 131 -17.61 -12.37 8.22
N VAL A 132 -16.73 -11.70 8.98
CA VAL A 132 -17.02 -10.39 9.60
C VAL A 132 -17.32 -9.33 8.54
N LEU A 133 -16.48 -9.22 7.51
CA LEU A 133 -16.69 -8.24 6.44
C LEU A 133 -17.94 -8.53 5.62
N LYS A 134 -18.29 -9.80 5.39
CA LYS A 134 -19.54 -10.18 4.73
C LYS A 134 -20.75 -9.77 5.56
N ALA A 135 -20.76 -10.09 6.86
CA ALA A 135 -21.84 -9.70 7.76
C ALA A 135 -21.99 -8.17 7.87
N ALA A 136 -20.87 -7.44 7.89
CA ALA A 136 -20.87 -5.98 7.89
C ALA A 136 -21.52 -5.40 6.62
N ARG A 137 -21.25 -5.98 5.45
CA ARG A 137 -21.87 -5.56 4.17
C ARG A 137 -23.37 -5.86 4.14
N GLU A 138 -23.77 -7.04 4.59
CA GLU A 138 -25.18 -7.46 4.63
C GLU A 138 -26.00 -6.58 5.58
N LYS A 139 -25.42 -6.20 6.73
CA LYS A 139 -26.10 -5.34 7.69
C LYS A 139 -26.20 -3.88 7.25
N GLN A 140 -25.22 -3.40 6.48
CA GLN A 140 -25.03 -2.00 6.05
C GLN A 140 -24.72 -1.00 7.18
N GLN A 141 -25.40 -1.09 8.33
CA GLN A 141 -25.20 -0.21 9.49
C GLN A 141 -24.54 -0.97 10.64
N VAL A 142 -23.25 -0.70 10.85
CA VAL A 142 -22.50 -1.24 11.99
C VAL A 142 -22.32 -0.15 13.02
N THR A 143 -22.61 -0.44 14.29
CA THR A 143 -22.52 0.56 15.37
C THR A 143 -21.55 0.14 16.45
N TYR A 144 -20.89 1.12 17.07
CA TYR A 144 -20.09 0.97 18.28
C TYR A 144 -20.53 2.03 19.28
N LYS A 145 -20.97 1.61 20.49
CA LYS A 145 -21.54 2.52 21.49
C LYS A 145 -22.57 3.53 20.95
N GLY A 146 -23.43 3.08 20.04
CA GLY A 146 -24.47 3.91 19.41
C GLY A 146 -24.00 4.82 18.27
N LYS A 147 -22.69 4.86 17.95
CA LYS A 147 -22.15 5.61 16.82
C LYS A 147 -21.97 4.71 15.60
N LEU A 148 -22.26 5.22 14.42
CA LEU A 148 -22.01 4.50 13.17
C LEU A 148 -20.50 4.35 12.92
N ILE A 149 -20.08 3.15 12.59
CA ILE A 149 -18.71 2.83 12.20
C ILE A 149 -18.70 2.11 10.85
N ARG A 150 -17.54 2.12 10.19
CA ARG A 150 -17.33 1.41 8.92
C ARG A 150 -16.23 0.38 9.08
N LEU A 151 -16.55 -0.87 8.72
CA LEU A 151 -15.60 -1.97 8.60
C LEU A 151 -15.25 -2.19 7.13
N SER A 152 -13.97 -2.32 6.83
CA SER A 152 -13.45 -2.51 5.48
C SER A 152 -12.23 -3.43 5.50
N ALA A 153 -11.87 -4.00 4.36
CA ALA A 153 -10.61 -4.74 4.26
C ALA A 153 -9.44 -3.76 4.18
N ASP A 154 -8.35 -4.07 4.88
CA ASP A 154 -7.07 -3.37 4.74
C ASP A 154 -6.31 -3.93 3.52
N PHE A 155 -5.77 -3.04 2.69
CA PHE A 155 -5.03 -3.34 1.47
C PHE A 155 -3.83 -2.40 1.34
N SER A 156 -2.85 -2.78 0.52
CA SER A 156 -1.77 -1.89 0.07
C SER A 156 -2.33 -0.66 -0.67
N ALA A 157 -1.54 0.42 -0.72
CA ALA A 157 -1.95 1.65 -1.39
C ALA A 157 -2.21 1.42 -2.88
N GLU A 158 -1.38 0.59 -3.51
CA GLU A 158 -1.44 0.20 -4.91
C GLU A 158 -2.69 -0.62 -5.21
N THR A 159 -3.05 -1.57 -4.33
CA THR A 159 -4.30 -2.34 -4.49
C THR A 159 -5.54 -1.47 -4.24
N LEU A 160 -5.49 -0.53 -3.29
CA LEU A 160 -6.55 0.46 -3.10
C LEU A 160 -6.72 1.36 -4.32
N GLN A 161 -5.61 1.81 -4.92
CA GLN A 161 -5.63 2.67 -6.10
C GLN A 161 -6.21 1.94 -7.31
N ALA A 162 -5.72 0.73 -7.62
CA ALA A 162 -6.25 -0.09 -8.70
C ALA A 162 -7.78 -0.29 -8.55
N ARG A 163 -8.26 -0.60 -7.34
CA ARG A 163 -9.71 -0.75 -7.07
C ARG A 163 -10.52 0.51 -7.32
N ARG A 164 -9.95 1.71 -7.10
CA ARG A 164 -10.64 2.98 -7.42
C ARG A 164 -10.74 3.17 -8.92
N GLU A 165 -9.70 2.83 -9.66
CA GLU A 165 -9.65 2.93 -11.12
C GLU A 165 -10.63 1.97 -11.81
N TRP A 166 -10.90 0.81 -11.23
CA TRP A 166 -11.93 -0.13 -11.72
C TRP A 166 -13.37 0.40 -11.64
N HIS A 167 -13.63 1.42 -10.81
CA HIS A 167 -14.96 1.99 -10.59
C HIS A 167 -15.18 3.33 -11.32
N ILE A 168 -14.24 3.72 -12.17
CA ILE A 168 -14.34 4.83 -13.13
C ILE A 168 -14.75 4.23 -14.48
#